data_AF-R7K9R2-F1
#
_entry.id   AF-R7K9R2-F1
#
_cell.length_a   1.000
_cell.length_b   1.000
_cell.length_c   1.000
_cell.angle_alpha   90.00
_cell.angle_beta   90.00
_cell.angle_gamma   90.00
#
_symmetry.space_group_name_H-M   'P 1'
#
loop_
_entity.id
_entity.type
_entity.pdbx_description
1 polymer ?
#
loop_
_entity_poly.entity_id
_entity_poly.type
_entity_poly.pdbx_seq_one_letter_code
_entity_poly.pdbx_strand_id
1 'polypeptide(L)'
;MLHGLLLGMQKGTAKKLGLLDKFLPYVDNWGVCDTMTAALWNKGDDFDAVFKHAKEQTESDRVYSIRYGVVCFLDYFTSDRYDEIVEITSKITNDDYYVEMALGWLLSVLAVRDFKKTVEILLQKRYTNSVSLIAIRKGIESLRLDSGQKEILRNIKKEFKR
;
A
#
# COMPACT_ATOMS: atom_id res chain seq x y z
N MET A 1 -0.51 1.38 -19.51
CA MET A 1 -1.64 0.56 -18.98
C MET A 1 -1.72 -0.80 -19.65
N LEU A 2 -1.95 -0.90 -20.97
CA LEU A 2 -2.07 -2.20 -21.66
C LEU A 2 -0.87 -3.15 -21.42
N HIS A 3 0.36 -2.64 -21.48
CA HIS A 3 1.56 -3.44 -21.20
C HIS A 3 1.46 -4.11 -19.81
N GLY A 4 1.13 -3.36 -18.75
CA GLY A 4 0.97 -3.90 -17.40
C GLY A 4 -0.09 -5.00 -17.30
N LEU A 5 -1.22 -4.85 -18.00
CA LEU A 5 -2.26 -5.90 -18.06
C LEU A 5 -1.76 -7.17 -18.75
N LEU A 6 -0.98 -7.03 -19.84
CA LEU A 6 -0.39 -8.16 -20.55
C LEU A 6 0.67 -8.91 -19.72
N LEU A 7 1.33 -8.23 -18.77
CA LEU A 7 2.23 -8.87 -17.80
C LEU A 7 1.45 -9.83 -16.89
N GLY A 8 0.28 -9.42 -16.40
CA GLY A 8 -0.60 -10.26 -15.57
C GLY A 8 -1.08 -11.53 -16.26
N MET A 9 -1.19 -11.50 -17.59
CA MET A 9 -1.58 -12.65 -18.42
C MET A 9 -0.45 -13.67 -18.65
N GLN A 10 0.80 -13.35 -18.26
CA GLN A 10 1.90 -14.31 -18.34
C GLN A 10 1.75 -15.43 -17.30
N LYS A 11 2.38 -16.57 -17.56
CA LYS A 11 2.44 -17.68 -16.61
C LYS A 11 3.80 -17.72 -15.89
N GLY A 12 3.76 -18.02 -14.60
CA GLY A 12 4.92 -18.22 -13.75
C GLY A 12 5.42 -16.93 -13.09
N THR A 13 5.52 -16.96 -11.77
CA THR A 13 5.94 -15.83 -10.93
C THR A 13 7.27 -15.23 -11.37
N ALA A 14 8.29 -16.08 -11.54
CA ALA A 14 9.64 -15.63 -11.93
C ALA A 14 9.65 -14.89 -13.27
N LYS A 15 8.86 -15.36 -14.25
CA LYS A 15 8.74 -14.69 -15.55
C LYS A 15 8.05 -13.34 -15.41
N LYS A 16 6.96 -13.27 -14.65
CA LYS A 16 6.24 -12.01 -14.38
C LYS A 16 7.14 -11.00 -13.69
N LEU A 17 7.85 -11.39 -12.64
CA LEU A 17 8.79 -10.53 -11.91
C LEU A 17 9.88 -9.99 -12.85
N GLY A 18 10.53 -10.86 -13.63
CA GLY A 18 11.58 -10.41 -14.57
C GLY A 18 11.08 -9.51 -15.70
N LEU A 19 9.80 -9.59 -16.07
CA LEU A 19 9.19 -8.64 -17.01
C LEU A 19 8.75 -7.35 -16.33
N LEU A 20 8.25 -7.44 -15.09
CA LEU A 20 7.90 -6.29 -14.27
C LEU A 20 9.14 -5.42 -14.03
N ASP A 21 10.28 -6.01 -13.67
CA ASP A 21 11.54 -5.25 -13.44
C ASP A 21 11.97 -4.45 -14.67
N LYS A 22 11.68 -4.96 -15.88
CA LYS A 22 11.94 -4.25 -17.13
C LYS A 22 10.93 -3.14 -17.38
N PHE A 23 9.69 -3.30 -16.94
CA PHE A 23 8.60 -2.36 -17.25
C PHE A 23 8.43 -1.26 -16.19
N LEU A 24 8.62 -1.58 -14.91
CA LEU A 24 8.42 -0.68 -13.77
C LEU A 24 9.21 0.64 -13.88
N PRO A 25 10.46 0.69 -14.41
CA PRO A 25 11.17 1.93 -14.71
C PRO A 25 10.44 2.94 -15.61
N TYR A 26 9.49 2.47 -16.41
CA TYR A 26 8.72 3.29 -17.36
C TYR A 26 7.34 3.69 -16.81
N VAL A 27 7.01 3.31 -15.58
CA VAL A 27 5.76 3.71 -14.93
C VAL A 27 5.95 5.09 -14.30
N ASP A 28 5.15 6.05 -14.76
CA ASP A 28 5.26 7.48 -14.41
C ASP A 28 3.95 8.08 -13.85
N ASN A 29 2.92 7.25 -13.67
CA ASN A 29 1.63 7.68 -13.14
C ASN A 29 0.94 6.59 -12.31
N TRP A 30 0.14 7.03 -11.34
CA TRP A 30 -0.56 6.15 -10.41
C TRP A 30 -1.56 5.21 -11.09
N GLY A 31 -2.23 5.67 -12.16
CA GLY A 31 -3.25 4.89 -12.85
C GLY A 31 -2.67 3.63 -13.51
N VAL A 32 -1.51 3.76 -14.16
CA VAL A 32 -0.78 2.61 -14.71
C VAL A 32 -0.23 1.72 -13.61
N CYS A 33 0.37 2.29 -12.56
CA CYS A 33 0.92 1.56 -11.43
C CYS A 33 -0.13 0.66 -10.76
N ASP A 34 -1.25 1.24 -10.35
CA ASP A 34 -2.28 0.56 -9.56
C ASP A 34 -3.04 -0.47 -10.41
N THR A 35 -3.41 -0.09 -11.65
CA THR A 35 -4.11 -0.99 -12.57
C THR A 35 -3.26 -2.20 -12.95
N MET A 36 -1.97 -2.00 -13.17
CA MET A 36 -1.03 -3.09 -13.40
C MET A 36 -0.95 -4.00 -12.17
N THR A 37 -0.74 -3.42 -10.99
CA THR A 37 -0.54 -4.17 -9.74
C THR A 37 -1.72 -5.10 -9.45
N ALA A 38 -2.95 -4.59 -9.52
CA ALA A 38 -4.17 -5.34 -9.26
C ALA A 38 -4.40 -6.52 -10.22
N ALA A 39 -3.84 -6.46 -11.44
CA ALA A 39 -3.98 -7.49 -12.45
C ALA A 39 -2.80 -8.48 -12.49
N LEU A 40 -1.73 -8.24 -11.72
CA LEU A 40 -0.46 -8.91 -11.93
C LEU A 40 -0.41 -10.32 -11.33
N TRP A 41 -0.97 -10.50 -10.14
CA TRP A 41 -0.83 -11.74 -9.35
C TRP A 41 -2.14 -12.51 -9.20
N ASN A 42 -2.06 -13.83 -9.35
CA ASN A 42 -3.17 -14.77 -9.25
C ASN A 42 -2.90 -15.83 -8.15
N LYS A 43 -3.94 -16.56 -7.72
CA LYS A 43 -3.86 -17.55 -6.63
C LYS A 43 -2.76 -18.62 -6.77
N GLY A 44 -2.30 -18.91 -7.98
CA GLY A 44 -1.25 -19.91 -8.25
C GLY A 44 0.16 -19.35 -8.35
N ASP A 45 0.33 -18.03 -8.18
CA ASP A 45 1.66 -17.41 -8.13
C ASP A 45 2.30 -17.61 -6.75
N ASP A 46 3.61 -17.47 -6.70
CA ASP A 46 4.44 -17.64 -5.50
C ASP A 46 4.43 -16.32 -4.71
N PHE A 47 3.53 -16.24 -3.74
CA PHE A 47 3.31 -15.04 -2.95
C PHE A 47 4.48 -14.70 -2.01
N ASP A 48 5.37 -15.63 -1.68
CA ASP A 48 6.58 -15.33 -0.92
C ASP A 48 7.58 -14.57 -1.80
N ALA A 49 7.77 -15.02 -3.04
CA ALA A 49 8.60 -14.30 -4.01
C ALA A 49 8.02 -12.91 -4.34
N VAL A 50 6.69 -12.81 -4.49
CA VAL A 50 6.01 -11.52 -4.73
C VAL A 50 6.17 -10.58 -3.53
N PHE A 51 5.98 -11.06 -2.31
CA PHE A 51 6.15 -10.24 -1.11
C PHE A 51 7.58 -9.70 -0.99
N LYS A 52 8.57 -10.59 -1.21
CA LYS A 52 9.98 -10.22 -1.21
C LYS A 52 10.27 -9.13 -2.24
N HIS A 53 9.79 -9.28 -3.46
CA HIS A 53 9.96 -8.27 -4.52
C HIS A 53 9.28 -6.94 -4.16
N ALA A 54 8.04 -6.98 -3.66
CA ALA A 54 7.33 -5.77 -3.23
C ALA A 54 8.10 -5.01 -2.14
N LYS A 55 8.67 -5.73 -1.16
CA LYS A 55 9.55 -5.15 -0.15
C LYS A 55 10.78 -4.50 -0.76
N GLU A 56 11.49 -5.18 -1.66
CA GLU A 56 12.66 -4.62 -2.36
C GLU A 56 12.30 -3.33 -3.12
N GLN A 57 11.12 -3.26 -3.75
CA GLN A 57 10.67 -2.05 -4.44
C GLN A 57 10.35 -0.88 -3.50
N THR A 58 9.94 -1.15 -2.25
CA THR A 58 9.75 -0.08 -1.24
C THR A 58 11.05 0.58 -0.79
N GLU A 59 12.20 -0.05 -1.04
CA GLU A 59 13.54 0.47 -0.73
C GLU A 59 14.13 1.29 -1.90
N SER A 60 13.40 1.43 -3.02
CA SER A 60 13.81 2.23 -4.18
C SER A 60 13.75 3.74 -3.89
N ASP A 61 14.46 4.53 -4.68
CA ASP A 61 14.35 5.98 -4.76
C ASP A 61 13.23 6.47 -5.72
N ARG A 62 12.67 5.57 -6.53
CA ARG A 62 11.67 5.90 -7.55
C ARG A 62 10.26 5.83 -6.98
N VAL A 63 9.53 6.94 -7.10
CA VAL A 63 8.14 7.11 -6.65
C VAL A 63 7.24 5.93 -7.01
N TYR A 64 7.25 5.49 -8.28
CA TYR A 64 6.36 4.42 -8.73
C TYR A 64 6.85 3.01 -8.44
N SER A 65 8.14 2.81 -8.15
CA SER A 65 8.62 1.56 -7.56
C SER A 65 8.13 1.42 -6.13
N ILE A 66 8.31 2.46 -5.31
CA ILE A 66 7.83 2.49 -3.93
C ILE A 66 6.30 2.29 -3.91
N ARG A 67 5.57 3.05 -4.74
CA ARG A 67 4.11 2.93 -4.86
C ARG A 67 3.69 1.53 -5.25
N TYR A 68 4.34 0.90 -6.23
CA TYR A 68 4.05 -0.49 -6.60
C TYR A 68 4.20 -1.42 -5.39
N GLY A 69 5.30 -1.33 -4.64
CA GLY A 69 5.52 -2.17 -3.46
C GLY A 69 4.41 -2.01 -2.42
N VAL A 70 4.05 -0.75 -2.11
CA VAL A 70 2.98 -0.42 -1.16
C VAL A 70 1.60 -0.91 -1.64
N VAL A 71 1.26 -0.71 -2.91
CA VAL A 71 -0.02 -1.17 -3.49
C VAL A 71 -0.05 -2.71 -3.55
N CYS A 72 1.08 -3.36 -3.80
CA CYS A 72 1.16 -4.81 -3.76
C CYS A 72 0.86 -5.35 -2.35
N PHE A 73 1.40 -4.73 -1.30
CA PHE A 73 1.02 -5.05 0.08
C PHE A 73 -0.48 -4.87 0.34
N LEU A 74 -1.04 -3.76 -0.13
CA LEU A 74 -2.45 -3.41 0.02
C LEU A 74 -3.38 -4.48 -0.60
N ASP A 75 -3.11 -4.87 -1.84
CA ASP A 75 -3.97 -5.73 -2.62
C ASP A 75 -3.91 -7.20 -2.16
N TYR A 76 -2.73 -7.67 -1.75
CA TYR A 76 -2.49 -9.11 -1.61
C TYR A 76 -2.13 -9.60 -0.20
N PHE A 77 -1.65 -8.73 0.71
CA PHE A 77 -0.97 -9.20 1.92
C PHE A 77 -1.56 -8.70 3.26
N THR A 78 -2.55 -7.81 3.21
CA THR A 78 -3.12 -7.18 4.43
C THR A 78 -3.79 -8.14 5.41
N SER A 79 -4.20 -9.33 4.98
CA SER A 79 -4.88 -10.31 5.85
C SER A 79 -3.92 -11.02 6.81
N ASP A 80 -2.71 -11.39 6.33
CA ASP A 80 -1.85 -12.35 7.03
C ASP A 80 -0.51 -11.75 7.48
N ARG A 81 -0.15 -10.56 6.99
CA ARG A 81 1.17 -9.94 7.20
C ARG A 81 1.12 -8.53 7.77
N TYR A 82 0.11 -8.23 8.58
CA TYR A 82 -0.11 -6.89 9.14
C TYR A 82 1.16 -6.28 9.74
N ASP A 83 1.80 -6.98 10.69
CA ASP A 83 2.96 -6.46 11.42
C ASP A 83 4.17 -6.23 10.53
N GLU A 84 4.44 -7.18 9.64
CA GLU A 84 5.55 -7.11 8.71
C GLU A 84 5.37 -5.92 7.75
N ILE A 85 4.16 -5.71 7.25
CA ILE A 85 3.82 -4.58 6.37
C ILE A 85 4.02 -3.25 7.10
N VAL A 86 3.55 -3.10 8.34
CA VAL A 86 3.73 -1.86 9.11
C VAL A 86 5.21 -1.60 9.40
N GLU A 87 5.96 -2.64 9.76
CA GLU A 87 7.39 -2.52 10.06
C GLU A 87 8.21 -2.10 8.83
N ILE A 88 7.85 -2.60 7.64
CA ILE A 88 8.47 -2.19 6.37
C ILE A 88 8.06 -0.75 6.03
N THR A 89 6.76 -0.49 5.98
CA THR A 89 6.25 0.75 5.38
C THR A 89 6.39 1.97 6.28
N SER A 90 6.48 1.81 7.60
CA SER A 90 6.78 2.91 8.53
C SER A 90 8.20 3.48 8.40
N LYS A 91 9.10 2.77 7.70
CA LYS A 91 10.48 3.21 7.45
C LYS A 91 10.65 3.97 6.14
N ILE A 92 9.61 4.04 5.31
CA ILE A 92 9.67 4.75 4.03
C ILE A 92 9.69 6.26 4.31
N THR A 93 10.77 6.92 3.87
CA THR A 93 11.02 8.35 4.10
C THR A 93 10.72 9.23 2.89
N ASN A 94 10.36 8.64 1.75
CA ASN A 94 9.98 9.39 0.55
C ASN A 94 8.67 10.16 0.79
N ASP A 95 8.71 11.47 0.60
CA ASP A 95 7.62 12.41 0.87
C ASP A 95 6.84 12.81 -0.39
N ASP A 96 7.04 12.12 -1.51
CA ASP A 96 6.25 12.33 -2.72
C ASP A 96 4.77 12.02 -2.43
N TYR A 97 3.91 12.92 -2.88
CA TYR A 97 2.47 12.83 -2.68
C TYR A 97 1.88 11.47 -3.11
N TYR A 98 2.37 10.86 -4.19
CA TYR A 98 1.88 9.56 -4.65
C TYR A 98 2.36 8.41 -3.78
N VAL A 99 3.51 8.52 -3.12
CA VAL A 99 3.93 7.55 -2.09
C VAL A 99 3.09 7.72 -0.84
N GLU A 100 2.93 8.95 -0.34
CA GLU A 100 2.12 9.23 0.85
C GLU A 100 0.65 8.78 0.67
N MET A 101 0.10 8.98 -0.53
CA MET A 101 -1.25 8.54 -0.86
C MET A 101 -1.39 7.01 -0.82
N ALA A 102 -0.39 6.27 -1.29
CA ALA A 102 -0.40 4.81 -1.24
C ALA A 102 -0.29 4.32 0.21
N LEU A 103 0.61 4.91 1.01
CA LEU A 103 0.78 4.57 2.42
C LEU A 103 -0.49 4.85 3.24
N GLY A 104 -1.10 6.01 3.04
CA GLY A 104 -2.34 6.36 3.71
C GLY A 104 -3.49 5.44 3.29
N TRP A 105 -3.55 5.05 2.01
CA TRP A 105 -4.53 4.06 1.55
C TRP A 105 -4.30 2.69 2.19
N LEU A 106 -3.06 2.20 2.23
CA LEU A 106 -2.68 0.96 2.89
C LEU A 106 -3.11 0.95 4.35
N LEU A 107 -2.79 2.01 5.12
CA LEU A 107 -3.21 2.12 6.51
C LEU A 107 -4.74 2.10 6.67
N SER A 108 -5.49 2.73 5.76
CA SER A 108 -6.96 2.66 5.81
C SER A 108 -7.50 1.25 5.56
N VAL A 109 -6.80 0.44 4.76
CA VAL A 109 -7.13 -0.98 4.54
C VAL A 109 -6.73 -1.81 5.77
N LEU A 110 -5.57 -1.56 6.36
CA LEU A 110 -5.15 -2.18 7.61
C LEU A 110 -6.13 -1.86 8.76
N ALA A 111 -6.71 -0.66 8.80
CA ALA A 111 -7.75 -0.31 9.77
C ALA A 111 -9.03 -1.15 9.64
N VAL A 112 -9.35 -1.60 8.42
CA VAL A 112 -10.46 -2.54 8.19
C VAL A 112 -10.11 -3.95 8.67
N ARG A 113 -8.83 -4.34 8.64
CA ARG A 113 -8.35 -5.65 9.09
C ARG A 113 -8.26 -5.74 10.61
N ASP A 114 -7.62 -4.74 11.21
CA ASP A 114 -7.48 -4.60 12.66
C ASP A 114 -7.53 -3.12 13.04
N PHE A 115 -8.72 -2.68 13.43
CA PHE A 115 -8.97 -1.28 13.75
C PHE A 115 -8.20 -0.83 14.99
N LYS A 116 -8.20 -1.65 16.04
CA LYS A 116 -7.56 -1.30 17.32
C LYS A 116 -6.06 -1.11 17.12
N LYS A 117 -5.42 -2.07 16.47
CA LYS A 117 -3.99 -2.02 16.18
C LYS A 117 -3.64 -0.83 15.30
N THR A 118 -4.44 -0.54 14.28
CA THR A 118 -4.19 0.61 13.41
C THR A 118 -4.34 1.94 14.15
N VAL A 119 -5.28 2.06 15.08
CA VAL A 119 -5.39 3.23 15.97
C VAL A 119 -4.13 3.41 16.82
N GLU A 120 -3.58 2.34 17.40
CA GLU A 120 -2.34 2.39 18.16
C GLU A 120 -1.17 2.90 17.30
N ILE A 121 -1.04 2.40 16.07
CA ILE A 121 -0.01 2.84 15.10
C ILE A 121 -0.14 4.34 14.76
N LEU A 122 -1.37 4.83 14.55
CA LEU A 122 -1.63 6.25 14.29
C LEU A 122 -1.21 7.10 15.51
N LEU A 123 -1.62 6.72 16.71
CA LEU A 123 -1.29 7.47 17.94
C LEU A 123 0.21 7.47 18.25
N GLN A 124 0.93 6.39 17.93
CA GLN A 124 2.38 6.31 18.03
C GLN A 124 3.12 7.18 17.00
N LYS A 125 2.41 7.78 16.04
CA LYS A 125 2.97 8.63 14.97
C LYS A 125 4.09 7.92 14.20
N ARG A 126 3.90 6.64 13.88
CA ARG A 126 4.85 5.84 13.09
C ARG A 126 4.96 6.25 11.62
N TYR A 127 4.07 7.12 11.15
CA TYR A 127 4.04 7.67 9.80
C TYR A 127 3.95 9.20 9.86
N THR A 128 4.24 9.86 8.74
CA THR A 128 4.08 11.33 8.64
C THR A 128 2.65 11.77 8.94
N ASN A 129 2.48 13.02 9.33
CA ASN A 129 1.15 13.60 9.54
C ASN A 129 0.30 13.53 8.27
N SER A 130 0.89 13.72 7.09
CA SER A 130 0.20 13.65 5.80
C SER A 130 -0.36 12.25 5.54
N VAL A 131 0.48 11.21 5.64
CA VAL A 131 0.07 9.80 5.53
C VAL A 131 -1.05 9.46 6.52
N SER A 132 -0.88 9.85 7.78
CA SER A 132 -1.87 9.59 8.84
C SER A 132 -3.20 10.28 8.55
N LEU A 133 -3.19 11.53 8.08
CA LEU A 133 -4.40 12.28 7.72
C LEU A 133 -5.11 11.68 6.50
N ILE A 134 -4.37 11.16 5.50
CA ILE A 134 -4.93 10.44 4.36
C ILE A 134 -5.63 9.16 4.84
N ALA A 135 -4.96 8.37 5.69
CA ALA A 135 -5.52 7.14 6.25
C ALA A 135 -6.82 7.39 7.03
N ILE A 136 -6.80 8.38 7.92
CA ILE A 136 -7.96 8.79 8.71
C ILE A 136 -9.12 9.22 7.80
N ARG A 137 -8.85 10.03 6.77
CA ARG A 137 -9.89 10.48 5.83
C ARG A 137 -10.53 9.32 5.09
N LYS A 138 -9.71 8.43 4.52
CA LYS A 138 -10.18 7.22 3.83
C LYS A 138 -10.95 6.28 4.75
N GLY A 139 -10.51 6.15 6.01
CA GLY A 139 -11.24 5.39 7.03
C GLY A 139 -12.61 5.98 7.34
N ILE A 140 -12.71 7.30 7.50
CA ILE A 140 -14.00 7.99 7.74
C ILE A 140 -14.96 7.81 6.56
N GLU A 141 -14.46 7.87 5.33
CA GLU A 141 -15.24 7.71 4.09
C GLU A 141 -15.58 6.24 3.79
N SER A 142 -14.89 5.28 4.41
CA SER A 142 -15.07 3.85 4.18
C SER A 142 -16.45 3.38 4.65
N LEU A 143 -17.15 2.61 3.81
CA LEU A 143 -18.37 1.90 4.20
C LEU A 143 -18.10 0.67 5.08
N ARG A 144 -16.83 0.25 5.20
CA ARG A 144 -16.41 -0.95 5.94
C ARG A 144 -16.14 -0.71 7.42
N LEU A 145 -16.08 0.56 7.84
CA LEU A 145 -15.96 0.94 9.25
C LEU A 145 -17.31 1.41 9.78
N ASP A 146 -17.62 1.03 11.02
CA ASP A 146 -18.85 1.43 11.69
C ASP A 146 -18.81 2.90 12.18
N SER A 147 -19.94 3.41 12.68
CA SER A 147 -20.06 4.79 13.13
C SER A 147 -19.17 5.11 14.34
N GLY A 148 -18.96 4.16 15.26
CA GLY A 148 -18.11 4.32 16.44
C GLY A 148 -16.64 4.41 16.05
N GLN A 149 -16.17 3.52 15.18
CA GLN A 149 -14.83 3.55 14.60
C GLN A 149 -14.56 4.87 13.87
N LYS A 150 -15.52 5.37 13.09
CA LYS A 150 -15.41 6.66 12.40
C LYS A 150 -15.29 7.83 13.39
N GLU A 151 -16.01 7.78 14.50
CA GLU A 151 -15.93 8.83 15.51
C GLU A 151 -14.56 8.83 16.22
N ILE A 152 -14.00 7.65 16.50
CA ILE A 152 -12.63 7.50 17.00
C ILE A 152 -11.65 8.17 16.02
N LEU A 153 -11.75 7.86 14.72
CA LEU A 153 -10.89 8.47 13.70
C LEU A 153 -11.05 10.00 13.62
N ARG A 154 -12.27 10.54 13.76
CA ARG A 154 -12.50 12.00 13.82
C ARG A 154 -11.84 12.65 15.03
N ASN A 155 -11.82 11.97 16.17
CA ASN A 155 -11.14 12.45 17.36
C ASN A 155 -9.63 12.40 17.21
N ILE A 156 -9.08 11.28 16.74
CA ILE A 156 -7.64 11.15 16.43
C ILE A 156 -7.19 12.22 15.44
N LYS A 157 -8.00 12.53 14.41
CA LYS A 157 -7.70 13.58 13.43
C LYS A 157 -7.35 14.94 14.06
N LYS A 158 -7.90 15.25 15.24
CA LYS A 158 -7.64 16.52 15.95
C LYS A 158 -6.20 16.61 16.47
N GLU A 159 -5.55 15.47 16.74
CA GLU A 159 -4.15 15.35 17.17
C GLU A 159 -3.15 15.64 16.04
N PHE A 160 -3.61 15.65 14.79
CA PHE A 160 -2.80 15.87 13.59
C PHE A 160 -2.98 17.29 13.02
N LYS A 161 -3.38 18.27 13.85
CA LYS A 161 -3.62 19.64 13.41
C LYS A 161 -2.35 20.52 13.44
N ARG A 162 -2.10 21.10 12.26
CA ARG A 162 -1.19 22.19 11.85
C ARG A 162 0.25 22.09 12.36
#